data_AF-A0A842UKZ7-F1
#
_entry.id   AF-A0A842UKZ7-F1
#
_cell.length_a   1.000
_cell.length_b   1.000
_cell.length_c   1.000
_cell.angle_alpha   90.00
_cell.angle_beta   90.00
_cell.angle_gamma   90.00
#
_symmetry.space_group_name_H-M   'P 1'
#
loop_
_entity.id
_entity.type
_entity.pdbx_description
1 polymer ?
#
loop_
_entity_poly.entity_id
_entity_poly.type
_entity_poly.pdbx_seq_one_letter_code
_entity_poly.pdbx_strand_id
1 'polypeptide(L)'
;MLAEATQIQLYGLIFLFGSYTVSSLSDLRRLAAQTDFAEVWGLYTAIFFLIDAAQAAAQTETITYLTIKWMLILAFAAATASTRIYIRLSLMDVTAITALCATLPPIQTITAIILIAALNEILTPILKSLAQTGAYPFLPIVWSTNLLLITINLLQIPQTLTPLIT
;
A
#
# COMPACT_ATOMS: atom_id res chain seq x y z
N MET A 1 -7.19 12.74 -15.05
CA MET A 1 -6.86 11.35 -15.40
C MET A 1 -6.01 10.80 -14.26
N LEU A 2 -6.47 9.78 -13.55
CA LEU A 2 -5.60 9.04 -12.64
C LEU A 2 -4.51 8.39 -13.52
N ALA A 3 -3.23 8.55 -13.17
CA ALA A 3 -2.16 7.87 -13.90
C ALA A 3 -2.40 6.35 -13.78
N GLU A 4 -2.45 5.64 -14.91
CA GLU A 4 -2.63 4.19 -14.92
C GLU A 4 -1.41 3.50 -14.30
N ALA A 5 -1.64 2.47 -13.49
CA ALA A 5 -0.54 1.67 -12.96
C ALA A 5 0.14 0.88 -14.08
N THR A 6 1.47 0.85 -14.08
CA THR A 6 2.22 0.02 -15.02
C THR A 6 2.02 -1.47 -14.69
N GLN A 7 2.34 -2.36 -15.63
CA GLN A 7 2.20 -3.80 -15.43
C GLN A 7 2.99 -4.32 -14.22
N ILE A 8 4.20 -3.78 -14.00
CA ILE A 8 5.02 -4.09 -12.81
C ILE A 8 4.33 -3.64 -11.52
N GLN A 9 3.72 -2.46 -11.53
CA GLN A 9 2.99 -1.95 -10.36
C GLN A 9 1.75 -2.82 -10.08
N LEU A 10 1.00 -3.24 -11.10
CA LEU A 10 -0.15 -4.13 -10.92
C LEU A 10 0.27 -5.49 -10.33
N TYR A 11 1.36 -6.09 -10.83
CA TYR A 11 1.90 -7.32 -10.23
C TYR A 11 2.37 -7.11 -8.80
N GLY A 12 2.97 -5.96 -8.51
CA GLY A 12 3.32 -5.54 -7.16
C GLY A 12 2.11 -5.47 -6.23
N LEU A 13 1.01 -4.84 -6.67
CA LEU A 13 -0.24 -4.76 -5.90
C LEU A 13 -0.84 -6.14 -5.64
N ILE A 14 -0.82 -7.04 -6.64
CA ILE A 14 -1.30 -8.43 -6.49
C ILE A 14 -0.42 -9.22 -5.51
N PHE A 15 0.91 -9.08 -5.60
CA PHE A 15 1.84 -9.68 -4.63
C PHE A 15 1.53 -9.20 -3.21
N LEU A 16 1.39 -7.88 -3.03
CA LEU A 16 1.03 -7.29 -1.75
C LEU A 16 -0.33 -7.77 -1.26
N PHE A 17 -1.31 -7.97 -2.15
CA PHE A 17 -2.65 -8.47 -1.80
C PHE A 17 -2.59 -9.87 -1.17
N GLY A 18 -1.79 -10.77 -1.76
CA GLY A 18 -1.53 -12.08 -1.17
C GLY A 18 -0.92 -11.98 0.23
N SER A 19 0.14 -11.17 0.37
CA SER A 19 0.81 -10.98 1.66
C SER A 19 -0.09 -10.35 2.73
N TYR A 20 -0.88 -9.33 2.35
CA TYR A 20 -1.83 -8.65 3.22
C TYR A 20 -3.01 -9.53 3.61
N THR A 21 -3.42 -10.46 2.75
CA THR A 21 -4.48 -11.42 3.10
C THR A 21 -4.03 -12.30 4.26
N VAL A 22 -2.83 -12.87 4.17
CA VAL A 22 -2.27 -13.74 5.22
C VAL A 22 -2.01 -12.93 6.48
N SER A 23 -1.41 -11.75 6.37
CA SER A 23 -1.09 -10.92 7.52
C SER A 23 -2.34 -10.34 8.19
N SER A 24 -3.39 -9.98 7.45
CA SER A 24 -4.68 -9.53 8.01
C SER A 24 -5.37 -10.65 8.78
N LEU A 25 -5.36 -11.88 8.26
CA LEU A 25 -5.87 -13.04 8.99
C LEU A 25 -5.04 -13.33 10.24
N SER A 26 -3.71 -13.21 10.13
CA SER A 26 -2.79 -13.31 11.26
C SER A 26 -3.06 -12.25 12.31
N ASP A 27 -3.41 -11.02 11.91
CA ASP A 27 -3.72 -9.90 12.80
C ASP A 27 -5.03 -10.10 13.55
N LEU A 28 -6.09 -10.52 12.84
CA LEU A 28 -7.37 -10.85 13.45
C LEU A 28 -7.28 -12.04 14.42
N ARG A 29 -6.40 -13.00 14.16
CA ARG A 29 -6.20 -14.21 14.99
C ARG A 29 -5.00 -14.15 15.94
N ARG A 30 -4.26 -13.04 15.94
CA ARG A 30 -3.06 -12.82 16.77
C ARG A 30 -1.97 -13.90 16.63
N LEU A 31 -1.62 -14.27 15.40
CA LEU A 31 -0.53 -15.21 15.12
C LEU A 31 0.83 -14.47 15.04
N ALA A 32 1.91 -15.17 15.38
CA ALA A 32 3.26 -14.59 15.55
C ALA A 32 3.98 -14.19 14.25
N ALA A 33 3.46 -14.56 13.07
CA ALA A 33 4.13 -14.37 11.78
C ALA A 33 4.20 -12.90 11.28
N GLN A 34 3.75 -11.94 12.10
CA GLN A 34 3.60 -10.54 11.74
C GLN A 34 4.94 -9.81 11.50
N THR A 35 5.98 -10.18 12.26
CA THR A 35 7.29 -9.52 12.17
C THR A 35 8.03 -9.89 10.88
N ASP A 36 7.92 -11.15 10.45
CA ASP A 36 8.51 -11.64 9.20
C ASP A 36 7.98 -10.88 7.97
N PHE A 37 6.68 -10.54 7.96
CA PHE A 37 6.09 -9.79 6.86
C PHE A 37 6.57 -8.34 6.79
N ALA A 38 6.84 -7.70 7.94
CA ALA A 38 7.35 -6.33 7.96
C ALA A 38 8.72 -6.23 7.27
N GLU A 39 9.59 -7.23 7.45
CA GLU A 39 10.88 -7.30 6.75
C GLU A 39 10.71 -7.45 5.24
N VAL A 40 9.78 -8.32 4.80
CA VAL A 40 9.46 -8.51 3.38
C VAL A 40 8.94 -7.20 2.76
N TRP A 41 8.06 -6.48 3.44
CA TRP A 41 7.54 -5.19 2.96
C TRP A 41 8.59 -4.08 2.96
N GLY A 42 9.51 -4.09 3.93
CA GLY A 42 10.68 -3.21 3.94
C GLY A 42 11.59 -3.46 2.73
N LEU A 43 11.93 -4.72 2.46
CA LEU A 43 12.72 -5.11 1.30
C LEU A 43 12.00 -4.76 -0.02
N TYR A 44 10.69 -5.04 -0.09
CA TYR A 44 9.86 -4.70 -1.23
C TYR A 44 9.87 -3.18 -1.51
N THR A 45 9.72 -2.37 -0.45
CA THR A 45 9.80 -0.89 -0.54
C THR A 45 11.16 -0.46 -1.09
N ALA A 46 12.25 -1.05 -0.60
CA ALA A 46 13.59 -0.74 -1.06
C ALA A 46 13.80 -1.10 -2.54
N ILE A 47 13.28 -2.25 -2.99
CA ILE A 47 13.35 -2.66 -4.40
C ILE A 47 12.61 -1.66 -5.29
N PHE A 48 11.40 -1.23 -4.91
CA PHE A 48 10.65 -0.23 -5.69
C PHE A 48 11.35 1.13 -5.72
N PHE A 49 12.01 1.54 -4.63
CA PHE A 49 12.87 2.73 -4.65
C PHE A 49 13.99 2.61 -5.68
N LEU A 50 14.67 1.47 -5.74
CA LEU A 50 15.74 1.22 -6.71
C LEU A 50 15.21 1.20 -8.15
N ILE A 51 14.01 0.65 -8.38
CA ILE A 51 13.35 0.67 -9.69
C ILE A 51 13.06 2.11 -10.12
N ASP A 52 12.42 2.91 -9.28
CA ASP A 52 12.11 4.31 -9.60
C ASP A 52 13.40 5.13 -9.81
N ALA A 53 14.43 4.90 -8.98
CA ALA A 53 15.72 5.57 -9.11
C ALA A 53 16.43 5.20 -10.42
N ALA A 54 16.37 3.94 -10.83
CA ALA A 54 16.90 3.48 -12.12
C ALA A 54 16.16 4.11 -13.30
N GLN A 55 14.83 4.24 -13.22
CA GLN A 55 14.01 4.93 -14.24
C GLN A 55 14.34 6.42 -14.33
N ALA A 56 14.53 7.09 -13.19
CA ALA A 56 14.98 8.49 -13.17
C ALA A 56 16.38 8.66 -13.77
N ALA A 57 17.31 7.73 -13.48
CA ALA A 57 18.65 7.73 -14.06
C ALA A 57 18.64 7.48 -15.57
N ALA A 58 17.72 6.64 -16.06
CA ALA A 58 17.49 6.37 -17.48
C ALA A 58 16.71 7.49 -18.20
N GLN A 59 16.32 8.56 -17.50
CA GLN A 59 15.51 9.69 -18.01
C GLN A 59 14.13 9.27 -18.54
N THR A 60 13.63 8.09 -18.14
CA THR A 60 12.26 7.65 -18.48
C THR A 60 11.22 8.27 -17.56
N GLU A 61 11.62 8.65 -16.34
CA GLU A 61 10.84 9.47 -15.41
C GLU A 61 11.64 10.71 -14.98
N THR A 62 10.94 11.77 -14.58
CA THR A 62 11.61 12.98 -14.09
C THR A 62 12.11 12.80 -12.66
N ILE A 63 13.28 13.36 -12.33
CA ILE A 63 13.79 13.33 -10.95
C ILE A 63 12.83 14.02 -9.95
N THR A 64 12.05 14.98 -10.44
CA THR A 64 10.96 15.64 -9.70
C THR A 64 9.89 14.63 -9.27
N TYR A 65 9.50 13.72 -10.16
CA TYR A 65 8.52 12.67 -9.88
C TYR A 65 9.00 11.74 -8.76
N LEU A 66 10.23 11.23 -8.87
CA LEU A 66 10.88 10.42 -7.83
C LEU A 66 10.89 11.16 -6.49
N THR A 67 11.36 12.41 -6.49
CA THR A 67 11.50 13.20 -5.27
C THR A 67 10.16 13.42 -4.59
N ILE A 68 9.12 13.83 -5.32
CA ILE A 68 7.79 14.08 -4.76
C ILE A 68 7.22 12.80 -4.15
N LYS A 69 7.27 11.67 -4.88
CA LYS A 69 6.75 10.39 -4.41
C LYS A 69 7.40 9.97 -3.10
N TRP A 70 8.73 9.92 -3.07
CA TRP A 70 9.45 9.38 -1.93
C TRP A 70 9.47 10.34 -0.74
N MET A 71 9.44 11.65 -0.96
CA MET A 71 9.22 12.62 0.11
C MET A 71 7.82 12.49 0.72
N LEU A 72 6.79 12.23 -0.10
CA LEU A 72 5.44 11.98 0.41
C LEU A 72 5.37 10.70 1.26
N ILE A 73 5.99 9.61 0.78
CA ILE A 73 6.06 8.34 1.52
C ILE A 73 6.81 8.53 2.84
N LEU A 74 7.98 9.18 2.83
CA LEU A 74 8.77 9.43 4.03
C LEU A 74 8.05 10.36 5.02
N ALA A 75 7.44 11.43 4.53
CA ALA A 75 6.67 12.34 5.38
C ALA A 75 5.49 11.62 6.03
N PHE A 76 4.78 10.78 5.27
CA PHE A 76 3.67 9.98 5.79
C PHE A 76 4.15 8.94 6.81
N ALA A 77 5.22 8.20 6.50
CA ALA A 77 5.81 7.22 7.41
C ALA A 77 6.30 7.87 8.72
N ALA A 78 6.97 9.02 8.63
CA ALA A 78 7.42 9.77 9.80
C ALA A 78 6.24 10.32 10.63
N ALA A 79 5.20 10.82 9.97
CA ALA A 79 4.01 11.33 10.64
C ALA A 79 3.24 10.23 11.40
N THR A 80 3.15 9.05 10.80
CA THR A 80 2.45 7.88 11.37
C THR A 80 3.26 7.11 12.42
N ALA A 81 4.59 7.24 12.40
CA ALA A 81 5.47 6.68 13.42
C ALA A 81 5.66 7.59 14.65
N SER A 82 5.37 8.90 14.54
CA SER A 82 5.62 9.87 15.60
C SER A 82 4.58 9.82 16.72
N THR A 83 5.03 9.75 17.98
CA THR A 83 4.17 9.73 19.18
C THR A 83 3.44 11.05 19.46
N ARG A 84 3.80 12.14 18.76
CA ARG A 84 3.18 13.47 18.93
C ARG A 84 1.98 13.71 18.03
N ILE A 85 1.80 12.90 16.98
CA ILE A 85 0.71 13.05 16.01
C ILE A 85 -0.33 11.99 16.32
N TYR A 86 -1.61 12.33 16.18
CA TYR A 86 -2.79 11.54 16.61
C TYR A 86 -2.91 10.12 15.98
N ILE A 87 -1.97 9.71 15.13
CA ILE A 87 -1.98 8.42 14.44
C ILE A 87 -0.77 7.63 14.91
N ARG A 88 -0.93 6.81 15.95
CA ARG A 88 0.13 5.91 16.43
C ARG A 88 -0.05 4.54 15.77
N LEU A 89 0.67 4.31 14.68
CA LEU A 89 0.69 3.02 13.98
C LEU A 89 1.84 2.14 14.48
N SER A 90 1.66 0.82 14.42
CA SER A 90 2.78 -0.09 14.68
C SER A 90 3.80 0.00 13.54
N LEU A 91 5.07 -0.34 13.81
CA LEU A 91 6.10 -0.36 12.75
C LEU A 91 5.69 -1.27 11.58
N MET A 92 5.04 -2.38 11.89
CA MET A 92 4.48 -3.30 10.90
C MET A 92 3.47 -2.59 9.98
N ASP A 93 2.51 -1.87 10.56
CA ASP A 93 1.49 -1.15 9.77
C ASP A 93 2.12 -0.06 8.91
N VAL A 94 3.11 0.66 9.44
CA VAL A 94 3.87 1.66 8.68
C VAL A 94 4.56 0.99 7.49
N THR A 95 5.24 -0.14 7.69
CA THR A 95 5.91 -0.87 6.59
C THR A 95 4.93 -1.38 5.53
N ALA A 96 3.73 -1.80 5.93
CA ALA A 96 2.68 -2.19 4.99
C ALA A 96 2.21 -0.99 4.15
N ILE A 97 1.93 0.15 4.79
CA ILE A 97 1.51 1.34 4.05
C ILE A 97 2.62 1.83 3.13
N THR A 98 3.89 1.84 3.58
CA THR A 98 5.00 2.27 2.72
C THR A 98 5.20 1.35 1.53
N ALA A 99 5.05 0.02 1.69
CA ALA A 99 5.13 -0.92 0.58
C ALA A 99 3.99 -0.72 -0.43
N LEU A 100 2.77 -0.49 0.07
CA LEU A 100 1.64 -0.13 -0.79
C LEU A 100 1.94 1.15 -1.58
N CYS A 101 2.32 2.23 -0.90
CA CYS A 101 2.63 3.50 -1.55
C CYS A 101 3.84 3.44 -2.50
N ALA A 102 4.86 2.64 -2.18
CA ALA A 102 6.02 2.44 -3.05
C ALA A 102 5.65 1.84 -4.41
N THR A 103 4.59 1.04 -4.46
CA THR A 103 4.07 0.44 -5.69
C THR A 103 3.31 1.44 -6.55
N LEU A 104 2.80 2.53 -5.98
CA LEU A 104 1.84 3.41 -6.62
C LEU A 104 2.52 4.62 -7.26
N PRO A 105 1.95 5.20 -8.33
CA PRO A 105 2.32 6.53 -8.77
C PRO A 105 1.92 7.60 -7.72
N PRO A 106 2.47 8.83 -7.77
CA PRO A 106 2.23 9.88 -6.78
C PRO A 106 0.75 10.19 -6.55
N ILE A 107 -0.05 10.30 -7.62
CA ILE A 107 -1.48 10.61 -7.50
C ILE A 107 -2.21 9.46 -6.79
N GLN A 108 -1.93 8.21 -7.17
CA GLN A 108 -2.55 7.05 -6.51
C GLN A 108 -2.03 6.86 -5.07
N THR A 109 -0.81 7.32 -4.76
CA THR A 109 -0.29 7.35 -3.38
C THR A 109 -1.15 8.25 -2.49
N ILE A 110 -1.50 9.44 -2.99
CA ILE A 110 -2.44 10.34 -2.29
C ILE A 110 -3.81 9.67 -2.14
N THR A 111 -4.32 9.03 -3.20
CA THR A 111 -5.57 8.27 -3.14
C THR A 111 -5.52 7.16 -2.10
N ALA A 112 -4.42 6.40 -2.02
CA ALA A 112 -4.24 5.33 -1.04
C ALA A 112 -4.29 5.87 0.39
N ILE A 113 -3.61 7.00 0.67
CA ILE A 113 -3.63 7.65 1.98
C ILE A 113 -5.05 8.06 2.38
N ILE A 114 -5.79 8.68 1.45
CA ILE A 114 -7.19 9.09 1.68
C ILE A 114 -8.06 7.86 1.94
N LEU A 115 -7.91 6.81 1.14
CA LEU A 115 -8.66 5.55 1.30
C LEU A 115 -8.35 4.87 2.63
N ILE A 116 -7.08 4.83 3.06
CA ILE A 116 -6.69 4.29 4.36
C ILE A 116 -7.37 5.06 5.48
N ALA A 117 -7.32 6.40 5.44
CA ALA A 117 -7.96 7.24 6.45
C ALA A 117 -9.49 7.02 6.49
N ALA A 118 -10.14 7.04 5.34
CA ALA A 118 -11.58 6.83 5.23
C ALA A 118 -12.01 5.42 5.69
N LEU A 119 -11.31 4.39 5.22
CA LEU A 119 -11.60 3.00 5.60
C LEU A 119 -11.30 2.75 7.07
N ASN A 120 -10.29 3.40 7.66
CA ASN A 120 -10.04 3.30 9.08
C ASN A 120 -11.25 3.79 9.88
N GLU A 121 -11.81 4.97 9.57
CA GLU A 121 -13.01 5.47 10.24
C GLU A 121 -14.23 4.54 10.07
N ILE A 122 -14.42 4.00 8.86
CA ILE A 122 -15.57 3.13 8.53
C ILE A 122 -15.43 1.74 9.19
N LEU A 123 -14.24 1.14 9.15
CA LEU A 123 -14.01 -0.23 9.58
C LEU A 123 -13.66 -0.32 11.07
N THR A 124 -13.24 0.76 11.72
CA THR A 124 -12.95 0.79 13.17
C THR A 124 -14.01 0.09 14.03
N PRO A 125 -15.33 0.39 13.92
CA PRO A 125 -16.34 -0.25 14.77
C PRO A 125 -16.42 -1.78 14.55
N ILE A 126 -16.25 -2.23 13.31
CA ILE A 126 -16.30 -3.64 12.93
C ILE A 126 -15.03 -4.37 13.39
N LEU A 127 -13.87 -3.76 13.17
CA LEU A 127 -12.58 -4.34 13.52
C LEU A 127 -12.39 -4.42 15.04
N LYS A 128 -12.90 -3.44 15.80
CA LYS A 128 -12.90 -3.49 17.26
C LYS A 128 -13.76 -4.60 17.83
N SER A 129 -14.90 -4.93 17.21
CA SER A 129 -15.75 -6.03 17.69
C SER A 129 -15.16 -7.41 17.37
N LEU A 130 -14.39 -7.51 16.29
CA LEU A 130 -13.68 -8.73 15.90
C LEU A 130 -12.33 -8.91 16.64
N ALA A 131 -11.79 -7.85 17.24
CA ALA A 131 -10.53 -7.89 17.96
C ALA A 131 -10.65 -8.71 19.26
N GLN A 132 -9.93 -9.83 19.35
CA GLN A 132 -10.07 -10.77 20.47
C GLN A 132 -9.50 -10.26 21.81
N THR A 133 -8.56 -9.31 21.82
CA THR A 133 -7.83 -8.95 23.06
C THR A 133 -7.36 -7.48 23.17
N GLY A 134 -8.11 -6.51 22.65
CA GLY A 134 -7.89 -5.07 22.92
C GLY A 134 -6.78 -4.37 22.11
N ALA A 135 -6.01 -5.09 21.29
CA ALA A 135 -5.17 -4.50 20.24
C ALA A 135 -5.99 -4.32 18.96
N TYR A 136 -5.84 -3.18 18.28
CA TYR A 136 -6.62 -2.85 17.09
C TYR A 136 -5.99 -3.47 15.82
N PRO A 137 -6.70 -4.34 15.08
CA PRO A 137 -6.13 -5.00 13.90
C PRO A 137 -6.22 -4.07 12.68
N PHE A 138 -5.11 -3.41 12.34
CA PHE A 138 -5.07 -2.38 11.30
C PHE A 138 -4.85 -2.95 9.89
N LEU A 139 -4.19 -4.11 9.74
CA LEU A 139 -3.86 -4.68 8.43
C LEU A 139 -5.07 -4.94 7.50
N PRO A 140 -6.26 -5.34 8.00
CA PRO A 140 -7.46 -5.44 7.16
C PRO A 140 -7.82 -4.15 6.41
N ILE A 141 -7.46 -2.98 6.95
CA ILE A 141 -7.65 -1.68 6.27
C ILE A 141 -6.71 -1.57 5.08
N VAL A 142 -5.42 -1.84 5.29
CA VAL A 142 -4.41 -1.80 4.22
C VAL A 142 -4.74 -2.80 3.11
N TRP A 143 -5.18 -4.01 3.49
CA TRP A 143 -5.68 -5.02 2.56
C TRP A 143 -6.86 -4.50 1.73
N SER A 144 -7.85 -3.88 2.38
CA SER A 144 -9.04 -3.34 1.72
C SER A 144 -8.67 -2.20 0.77
N THR A 145 -7.77 -1.30 1.18
CA THR A 145 -7.25 -0.24 0.30
C THR A 145 -6.56 -0.83 -0.93
N ASN A 146 -5.70 -1.84 -0.75
CA ASN A 146 -5.01 -2.48 -1.86
C ASN A 146 -6.01 -3.13 -2.83
N LEU A 147 -7.01 -3.85 -2.31
CA LEU A 147 -8.07 -4.44 -3.15
C LEU A 147 -8.83 -3.40 -3.98
N LEU A 148 -9.17 -2.25 -3.38
CA LEU A 148 -9.83 -1.16 -4.09
C LEU A 148 -8.93 -0.59 -5.19
N LEU A 149 -7.64 -0.40 -4.91
CA LEU A 149 -6.69 0.11 -5.91
C LEU A 149 -6.47 -0.87 -7.05
N ILE A 150 -6.37 -2.17 -6.77
CA ILE A 150 -6.35 -3.21 -7.81
C ILE A 150 -7.61 -3.12 -8.67
N THR A 151 -8.78 -3.03 -8.04
CA THR A 151 -10.07 -2.94 -8.75
C THR A 151 -10.13 -1.70 -9.62
N ILE A 152 -9.73 -0.53 -9.11
CA ILE A 152 -9.69 0.73 -9.86
C ILE A 152 -8.77 0.61 -11.08
N ASN A 153 -7.56 0.06 -10.91
CA ASN A 153 -6.61 -0.08 -12.00
C ASN A 153 -7.07 -1.12 -13.05
N LEU A 154 -7.70 -2.22 -12.62
CA LEU A 154 -8.27 -3.21 -13.55
C LEU A 154 -9.45 -2.67 -14.35
N LEU A 155 -10.31 -1.84 -13.75
CA LEU A 155 -11.43 -1.19 -14.43
C LEU A 155 -10.98 -0.10 -15.40
N GLN A 156 -9.77 0.43 -15.24
CA GLN A 156 -9.19 1.44 -16.11
C GLN A 156 -8.47 0.87 -17.33
N ILE A 157 -8.14 -0.44 -17.36
CA ILE A 157 -7.54 -1.07 -18.54
C ILE A 157 -8.52 -0.88 -19.71
N PRO A 158 -8.15 -0.10 -20.75
CA PRO A 158 -9.03 0.07 -21.89
C PRO A 158 -9.32 -1.29 -22.52
N GLN A 159 -10.58 -1.54 -22.90
CA GLN A 159 -11.04 -2.77 -23.57
C GLN A 159 -10.43 -3.00 -24.98
N THR A 160 -9.32 -2.35 -25.31
CA THR A 160 -8.65 -2.37 -26.62
C THR A 160 -7.94 -3.69 -26.93
N LEU A 161 -7.97 -4.69 -26.04
CA LEU A 161 -7.46 -6.06 -26.30
C LEU A 161 -8.58 -7.10 -26.53
N THR A 162 -9.82 -6.67 -26.73
CA THR A 162 -10.97 -7.58 -26.94
C THR A 162 -11.25 -8.06 -28.39
N PRO A 163 -10.36 -7.93 -29.41
CA PRO A 163 -10.58 -8.64 -30.67
C PRO A 163 -9.39 -9.51 -31.13
N LEU A 164 -8.78 -10.29 -30.24
CA LEU A 164 -7.85 -11.37 -30.66
C LEU A 164 -8.26 -12.77 -30.18
N ILE A 165 -9.48 -12.91 -29.65
CA ILE A 165 -10.10 -14.21 -29.35
C ILE A 165 -11.49 -14.25 -30.01
N THR A 166 -11.50 -14.23 -31.34
CA THR A 166 -12.58 -14.75 -32.19
C THR A 166 -11.95 -15.34 -33.43
#